data_AF-A0A0S7Z5N2-F1
#
_entry.id   AF-A0A0S7Z5N2-F1
#
_cell.length_a   1.000
_cell.length_b   1.000
_cell.length_c   1.000
_cell.angle_alpha   90.00
_cell.angle_beta   90.00
_cell.angle_gamma   90.00
#
_symmetry.space_group_name_H-M   'P 1'
#
loop_
_entity.id
_entity.type
_entity.pdbx_description
1 polymer ?
#
loop_
_entity_poly.entity_id
_entity_poly.type
_entity_poly.pdbx_seq_one_letter_code
_entity_poly.pdbx_strand_id
1 'polypeptide(L)'
;MLTFLGAASLGLARPAAAQDGIELCRGAERFLVETMGMIAVSEPDTIDDWRTKAMVPGCRVTAAFASRGARTDIVRDFYQVLDASDWVRTPDPRDAPNEASLRYRRDGADCLFNFYDSSMSLNTDAEMHVSDAVHKGPGEDLYNFLVMCTPAMPAAPRGSVPE
;
A
#
# COMPACT_ATOMS: atom_id res chain seq x y z
N MET A 1 10.52 -54.01 -16.55
CA MET A 1 10.98 -52.64 -16.88
C MET A 1 9.79 -51.72 -16.76
N LEU A 2 9.69 -50.95 -15.68
CA LEU A 2 8.65 -49.94 -15.47
C LEU A 2 9.32 -48.57 -15.67
N THR A 3 8.89 -47.83 -16.69
CA THR A 3 9.38 -46.47 -16.97
C THR A 3 8.38 -45.49 -16.36
N PHE A 4 8.80 -44.75 -15.33
CA PHE A 4 8.05 -43.62 -14.81
C PHE A 4 8.22 -42.42 -15.77
N LEU A 5 7.11 -41.90 -16.31
CA LEU A 5 7.08 -40.58 -16.93
C LEU A 5 7.06 -39.51 -15.84
N GLY A 6 8.11 -38.69 -15.78
CA GLY A 6 8.14 -37.49 -14.96
C GLY A 6 7.28 -36.40 -15.58
N ALA A 7 6.28 -35.91 -14.85
CA ALA A 7 5.55 -34.71 -15.19
C ALA A 7 6.41 -33.48 -14.87
N ALA A 8 6.83 -32.75 -15.90
CA ALA A 8 7.48 -31.45 -15.73
C ALA A 8 6.40 -30.39 -15.47
N SER A 9 6.32 -29.91 -14.23
CA SER A 9 5.49 -28.77 -13.86
C SER A 9 6.05 -27.50 -14.52
N LEU A 10 5.33 -26.96 -15.50
CA LEU A 10 5.56 -25.64 -16.07
C LEU A 10 5.19 -24.58 -15.02
N GLY A 11 6.16 -24.18 -14.19
CA GLY A 11 6.05 -22.99 -13.37
C GLY A 11 6.14 -21.75 -14.26
N LEU A 12 5.05 -20.99 -14.37
CA LEU A 12 5.06 -19.67 -14.99
C LEU A 12 6.00 -18.75 -14.20
N ALA A 13 7.19 -18.50 -14.74
CA ALA A 13 8.10 -17.49 -14.22
C ALA A 13 7.45 -16.12 -14.38
N ARG A 14 7.21 -15.43 -13.27
CA ARG A 14 6.72 -14.05 -13.27
C ARG A 14 7.79 -13.15 -13.90
N PRO A 15 7.46 -12.27 -14.86
CA PRO A 15 8.45 -11.42 -15.50
C PRO A 15 9.18 -10.53 -14.49
N ALA A 16 10.50 -10.39 -14.63
CA ALA A 16 11.37 -9.69 -13.67
C ALA A 16 10.90 -8.27 -13.32
N ALA A 17 10.39 -7.51 -14.30
CA ALA A 17 9.85 -6.16 -14.06
C ALA A 17 8.62 -6.15 -13.10
N ALA A 18 7.84 -7.24 -13.07
CA ALA A 18 6.72 -7.39 -12.13
C ALA A 18 7.16 -7.88 -10.75
N GLN A 19 8.39 -8.40 -10.61
CA GLN A 19 9.01 -8.70 -9.33
C GLN A 19 9.68 -7.44 -8.76
N ASP A 20 10.43 -6.72 -9.59
CA ASP A 20 11.06 -5.43 -9.23
C ASP A 20 10.03 -4.39 -8.79
N GLY A 21 8.83 -4.39 -9.41
CA GLY A 21 7.73 -3.53 -8.99
C GLY A 21 7.22 -3.81 -7.58
N ILE A 22 7.06 -5.08 -7.19
CA ILE A 22 6.61 -5.48 -5.84
C ILE A 22 7.65 -5.10 -4.77
N GLU A 23 8.95 -5.17 -5.09
CA GLU A 23 10.01 -4.87 -4.12
C GLU A 23 9.92 -3.46 -3.53
N LEU A 24 9.40 -2.49 -4.29
CA LEU A 24 9.14 -1.13 -3.79
C LEU A 24 8.15 -1.11 -2.60
N CYS A 25 7.26 -2.10 -2.51
CA CYS A 25 6.25 -2.20 -1.46
C CYS A 25 6.73 -2.96 -0.22
N ARG A 26 7.87 -3.67 -0.30
CA ARG A 26 8.37 -4.52 0.79
C ARG A 26 8.46 -3.75 2.11
N GLY A 27 8.96 -2.51 2.08
CA GLY A 27 9.06 -1.67 3.26
C GLY A 27 7.69 -1.33 3.87
N ALA A 28 6.71 -1.00 3.04
CA ALA A 28 5.36 -0.64 3.46
C ALA A 28 4.58 -1.86 3.97
N GLU A 29 4.62 -2.97 3.25
CA GLU A 29 4.02 -4.23 3.67
C GLU A 29 4.56 -4.68 5.03
N ARG A 30 5.89 -4.70 5.19
CA ARG A 30 6.51 -5.05 6.45
C ARG A 30 6.06 -4.15 7.59
N PHE A 31 5.99 -2.84 7.37
CA PHE A 31 5.50 -1.90 8.38
C PHE A 31 4.03 -2.22 8.78
N LEU A 32 3.15 -2.44 7.81
CA LEU A 32 1.74 -2.73 8.07
C LEU A 32 1.56 -4.05 8.82
N VAL A 33 2.31 -5.09 8.46
CA VAL A 33 2.21 -6.41 9.08
C VAL A 33 2.91 -6.46 10.43
N GLU A 34 4.20 -6.13 10.47
CA GLU A 34 5.04 -6.37 11.65
C GLU A 34 4.90 -5.29 12.71
N THR A 35 4.69 -4.02 12.30
CA THR A 35 4.55 -2.89 13.24
C THR A 35 3.09 -2.64 13.59
N MET A 36 2.21 -2.63 12.58
CA MET A 36 0.80 -2.28 12.78
C MET A 36 -0.12 -3.49 13.01
N GLY A 37 0.38 -4.71 12.88
CA GLY A 37 -0.40 -5.93 13.14
C GLY A 37 -1.56 -6.14 12.16
N MET A 38 -1.45 -5.62 10.93
CA MET A 38 -2.48 -5.73 9.91
C MET A 38 -2.30 -6.98 9.04
N ILE A 39 -3.38 -7.40 8.38
CA ILE A 39 -3.31 -8.33 7.26
C ILE A 39 -3.08 -7.51 6.00
N ALA A 40 -2.08 -7.86 5.20
CA ALA A 40 -1.70 -7.10 4.02
C ALA A 40 -1.38 -8.00 2.82
N VAL A 41 -1.61 -7.48 1.61
CA VAL A 41 -1.20 -8.09 0.34
C VAL A 41 -0.57 -7.03 -0.55
N SER A 42 0.59 -7.38 -1.11
CA SER A 42 1.29 -6.55 -2.11
C SER A 42 1.09 -7.03 -3.53
N GLU A 43 0.82 -6.09 -4.45
CA GLU A 43 0.63 -6.36 -5.88
C GLU A 43 1.35 -5.30 -6.73
N PRO A 44 1.85 -5.64 -7.92
CA PRO A 44 2.36 -4.65 -8.84
C PRO A 44 1.20 -3.77 -9.31
N ASP A 45 1.50 -2.51 -9.62
CA ASP A 45 0.50 -1.56 -10.07
C ASP A 45 1.11 -0.54 -11.02
N THR A 46 0.24 0.23 -11.66
CA THR A 46 0.61 1.46 -12.36
C THR A 46 -0.09 2.63 -11.68
N ILE A 47 0.69 3.57 -11.18
CA ILE A 47 0.20 4.67 -10.34
C ILE A 47 0.19 5.96 -11.15
N ASP A 48 -0.90 6.72 -11.10
CA ASP A 48 -0.94 8.09 -11.62
C ASP A 48 -0.08 9.00 -10.74
N ASP A 49 1.18 9.17 -11.13
CA ASP A 49 2.11 10.04 -10.40
C ASP A 49 1.98 11.46 -10.91
N TRP A 50 1.39 12.31 -10.08
CA TRP A 50 1.18 13.70 -10.42
C TRP A 50 2.48 14.48 -10.64
N ARG A 51 3.63 14.03 -10.12
CA ARG A 51 4.93 14.71 -10.30
C ARG A 51 5.39 14.57 -11.74
N THR A 52 5.19 13.38 -12.33
CA THR A 52 5.55 13.08 -13.71
C THR A 52 4.42 13.35 -14.69
N LYS A 53 3.17 13.52 -14.21
CA LYS A 53 1.96 13.61 -15.04
C LYS A 53 1.77 12.37 -15.91
N ALA A 54 2.18 11.21 -15.40
CA ALA A 54 2.15 9.97 -16.14
C ALA A 54 1.86 8.78 -15.22
N MET A 55 1.36 7.70 -15.84
CA MET A 55 1.30 6.40 -15.19
C MET A 55 2.72 5.87 -15.01
N VAL A 56 3.14 5.66 -13.77
CA VAL A 56 4.45 5.11 -13.45
C VAL A 56 4.31 3.68 -12.93
N PRO A 57 5.20 2.75 -13.33
CA PRO A 57 5.27 1.44 -12.70
C PRO A 57 5.57 1.58 -11.21
N GLY A 58 4.87 0.80 -10.40
CA GLY A 58 5.06 0.73 -8.97
C GLY A 58 4.36 -0.50 -8.40
N CYS A 59 3.86 -0.36 -7.18
CA CYS A 59 3.09 -1.40 -6.53
C CYS A 59 2.11 -0.78 -5.54
N ARG A 60 1.13 -1.58 -5.12
CA ARG A 60 0.23 -1.25 -4.03
C ARG A 60 0.32 -2.29 -2.93
N VAL A 61 0.05 -1.86 -1.70
CA VAL A 61 -0.26 -2.72 -0.56
C VAL A 61 -1.68 -2.42 -0.12
N THR A 62 -2.52 -3.44 -0.11
CA THR A 62 -3.86 -3.36 0.48
C THR A 62 -3.80 -4.04 1.83
N ALA A 63 -4.22 -3.36 2.89
CA ALA A 63 -4.18 -3.88 4.24
C ALA A 63 -5.44 -3.58 5.03
N ALA A 64 -5.77 -4.47 5.98
CA ALA A 64 -6.95 -4.36 6.82
C ALA A 64 -6.68 -4.78 8.27
N PHE A 65 -7.47 -4.23 9.17
CA PHE A 65 -7.52 -4.61 10.58
C PHE A 65 -8.87 -4.23 11.20
N ALA A 66 -9.18 -4.83 12.35
CA ALA A 66 -10.36 -4.51 13.14
C ALA A 66 -9.97 -3.73 14.41
N SER A 67 -10.80 -2.76 14.80
CA SER A 67 -10.58 -2.01 16.05
C SER A 67 -11.90 -1.44 16.58
N ARG A 68 -11.95 -1.19 17.90
CA ARG A 68 -13.02 -0.40 18.55
C ARG A 68 -12.69 1.09 18.63
N GLY A 69 -11.49 1.48 18.22
CA GLY A 69 -11.01 2.86 18.31
C GLY A 69 -11.83 3.79 17.41
N ALA A 70 -11.96 5.05 17.81
CA ALA A 70 -12.54 6.04 16.91
C ALA A 70 -11.62 6.23 15.70
N ARG A 71 -12.22 6.39 14.51
CA ARG A 71 -11.50 6.63 13.25
C ARG A 71 -10.37 7.66 13.38
N THR A 72 -10.64 8.79 14.04
CA THR A 72 -9.67 9.87 14.22
C THR A 72 -8.48 9.48 15.07
N ASP A 73 -8.70 8.67 16.12
CA ASP A 73 -7.63 8.18 16.98
C ASP A 73 -6.77 7.17 16.22
N ILE A 74 -7.40 6.25 15.50
CA ILE A 74 -6.73 5.26 14.66
C ILE A 74 -5.80 5.92 13.64
N VAL A 75 -6.31 6.89 12.89
CA VAL A 75 -5.53 7.63 11.88
C VAL A 75 -4.36 8.37 12.54
N ARG A 76 -4.63 9.08 13.64
CA ARG A 76 -3.61 9.83 14.37
C ARG A 76 -2.51 8.89 14.84
N ASP A 77 -2.87 7.81 15.50
CA ASP A 77 -1.93 6.88 16.13
C ASP A 77 -1.11 6.16 15.05
N PHE A 78 -1.71 5.79 13.91
CA PHE A 78 -0.98 5.25 12.76
C PHE A 78 0.12 6.21 12.27
N TYR A 79 -0.23 7.47 12.00
CA TYR A 79 0.75 8.43 11.49
C TYR A 79 1.78 8.84 12.54
N GLN A 80 1.45 8.82 13.83
CA GLN A 80 2.43 8.99 14.91
C GLN A 80 3.46 7.86 14.93
N VAL A 81 3.04 6.61 14.77
CA VAL A 81 3.96 5.47 14.70
C VAL A 81 4.82 5.54 13.44
N LEU A 82 4.25 5.94 12.31
CA LEU A 82 5.00 6.14 11.06
C LEU A 82 6.02 7.28 11.19
N ASP A 83 5.64 8.42 11.78
CA ASP A 83 6.55 9.56 12.04
C ASP A 83 7.67 9.21 13.04
N ALA A 84 7.42 8.30 13.98
CA ALA A 84 8.41 7.82 14.96
C ALA A 84 9.33 6.72 14.42
N SER A 85 9.15 6.29 13.17
CA SER A 85 9.94 5.26 12.52
C SER A 85 11.04 5.85 11.63
N ASP A 86 11.64 5.04 10.75
CA ASP A 86 12.65 5.46 9.79
C ASP A 86 12.06 5.99 8.46
N TRP A 87 10.73 6.11 8.38
CA TRP A 87 10.06 6.75 7.25
C TRP A 87 10.18 8.27 7.32
N VAL A 88 10.53 8.90 6.20
CA VAL A 88 10.66 10.36 6.10
C VAL A 88 9.45 10.92 5.40
N ARG A 89 8.70 11.82 6.05
CA ARG A 89 7.58 12.50 5.40
C ARG A 89 8.06 13.30 4.20
N THR A 90 7.44 13.09 3.05
CA THR A 90 7.72 13.84 1.81
C THR A 90 6.48 14.66 1.46
N PRO A 91 6.37 15.91 1.96
CA PRO A 91 5.16 16.69 1.76
C PRO A 91 4.83 16.82 0.28
N ASP A 92 3.63 16.39 -0.05
CA ASP A 92 3.12 16.40 -1.41
C ASP A 92 2.00 17.46 -1.49
N PRO A 93 1.97 18.34 -2.50
CA PRO A 93 0.84 19.25 -2.68
C PRO A 93 -0.51 18.55 -2.86
N ARG A 94 -0.55 17.23 -3.12
CA ARG A 94 -1.77 16.41 -3.14
C ARG A 94 -1.96 15.55 -1.89
N ASP A 95 -1.09 15.66 -0.88
CA ASP A 95 -1.45 15.15 0.44
C ASP A 95 -2.82 15.73 0.80
N ALA A 96 -3.72 14.86 1.28
CA ALA A 96 -5.03 15.24 1.77
C ALA A 96 -5.09 14.84 3.27
N PRO A 97 -4.49 15.65 4.17
CA PRO A 97 -4.39 15.29 5.59
C PRO A 97 -5.76 15.03 6.24
N ASN A 98 -6.79 15.77 5.79
CA ASN A 98 -8.17 15.59 6.27
C ASN A 98 -8.79 14.26 5.81
N GLU A 99 -8.28 13.70 4.71
CA GLU A 99 -8.66 12.39 4.18
C GLU A 99 -7.67 11.30 4.62
N ALA A 100 -6.72 11.63 5.51
CA ALA A 100 -5.71 10.72 5.99
C ALA A 100 -4.89 10.08 4.85
N SER A 101 -4.58 10.88 3.82
CA SER A 101 -3.74 10.50 2.67
C SER A 101 -2.43 11.28 2.71
N LEU A 102 -1.34 10.62 3.13
CA LEU A 102 -0.03 11.26 3.33
C LEU A 102 1.11 10.44 2.72
N ARG A 103 2.08 11.14 2.09
CA ARG A 103 3.25 10.52 1.47
C ARG A 103 4.47 10.46 2.38
N TYR A 104 5.12 9.29 2.38
CA TYR A 104 6.37 9.02 3.08
C TYR A 104 7.38 8.32 2.17
N ARG A 105 8.66 8.53 2.46
CA ARG A 105 9.79 7.93 1.75
C ARG A 105 10.57 6.99 2.65
N ARG A 106 10.96 5.85 2.10
CA ARG A 106 11.91 4.92 2.70
C ARG A 106 12.54 4.04 1.63
N ASP A 107 13.81 3.67 1.81
CA ASP A 107 14.52 2.67 0.98
C ASP A 107 14.41 2.91 -0.54
N GLY A 108 14.37 4.18 -0.96
CA GLY A 108 14.26 4.55 -2.38
C GLY A 108 12.85 4.45 -2.97
N ALA A 109 11.81 4.27 -2.16
CA ALA A 109 10.41 4.31 -2.55
C ALA A 109 9.68 5.50 -1.91
N ASP A 110 8.77 6.11 -2.67
CA ASP A 110 7.77 7.06 -2.19
C ASP A 110 6.41 6.38 -2.12
N CYS A 111 5.88 6.22 -0.90
CA CYS A 111 4.62 5.54 -0.63
C CYS A 111 3.56 6.53 -0.14
N LEU A 112 2.42 6.58 -0.83
CA LEU A 112 1.23 7.31 -0.40
C LEU A 112 0.35 6.38 0.42
N PHE A 113 0.21 6.64 1.71
CA PHE A 113 -0.66 5.89 2.62
C PHE A 113 -2.05 6.50 2.60
N ASN A 114 -3.08 5.71 2.27
CA ASN A 114 -4.46 6.17 2.23
C ASN A 114 -5.28 5.34 3.21
N PHE A 115 -5.77 5.98 4.27
CA PHE A 115 -6.71 5.34 5.19
C PHE A 115 -8.14 5.44 4.66
N TYR A 116 -8.92 4.39 4.84
CA TYR A 116 -10.36 4.42 4.61
C TYR A 116 -11.10 3.42 5.51
N ASP A 117 -12.39 3.66 5.71
CA ASP A 117 -13.29 2.80 6.49
C ASP A 117 -14.39 2.20 5.60
N SER A 118 -15.32 1.46 6.18
CA SER A 118 -16.41 0.79 5.46
C SER A 118 -17.38 1.72 4.72
N SER A 119 -17.28 3.05 4.86
CA SER A 119 -18.04 3.99 4.04
C SER A 119 -17.53 4.09 2.60
N MET A 120 -16.34 3.55 2.33
CA MET A 120 -15.72 3.49 1.01
C MET A 120 -15.31 2.06 0.68
N SER A 121 -15.33 1.71 -0.60
CA SER A 121 -14.87 0.42 -1.11
C SER A 121 -14.11 0.68 -2.41
N LEU A 122 -12.96 0.01 -2.56
CA LEU A 122 -12.19 0.00 -3.80
C LEU A 122 -12.69 -1.07 -4.78
N ASN A 123 -13.49 -2.04 -4.30
CA ASN A 123 -14.02 -3.18 -5.05
C ASN A 123 -12.93 -3.98 -5.76
N THR A 124 -11.84 -4.27 -5.03
CA THR A 124 -10.71 -5.08 -5.55
C THR A 124 -10.65 -6.45 -4.89
N ASP A 125 -10.09 -7.44 -5.59
CA ASP A 125 -9.89 -8.78 -5.03
C ASP A 125 -9.00 -8.74 -3.78
N ALA A 126 -7.95 -7.91 -3.78
CA ALA A 126 -7.08 -7.73 -2.63
C ALA A 126 -7.83 -7.16 -1.42
N GLU A 127 -8.69 -6.17 -1.61
CA GLU A 127 -9.51 -5.59 -0.53
C GLU A 127 -10.46 -6.62 0.06
N MET A 128 -11.18 -7.37 -0.79
CA MET A 128 -12.05 -8.45 -0.32
C MET A 128 -11.24 -9.49 0.46
N HIS A 129 -10.09 -9.90 -0.07
CA HIS A 129 -9.25 -10.91 0.55
C HIS A 129 -8.76 -10.50 1.95
N VAL A 130 -8.18 -9.30 2.10
CA VAL A 130 -7.68 -8.87 3.42
C VAL A 130 -8.83 -8.60 4.39
N SER A 131 -9.97 -8.09 3.90
CA SER A 131 -11.16 -7.83 4.72
C SER A 131 -11.76 -9.12 5.27
N ASP A 132 -11.88 -10.16 4.44
CA ASP A 132 -12.41 -11.48 4.84
C ASP A 132 -11.46 -12.21 5.81
N ALA A 133 -10.16 -11.95 5.70
CA ALA A 133 -9.15 -12.55 6.57
C ALA A 133 -9.13 -11.94 7.99
N VAL A 134 -9.62 -10.70 8.15
CA VAL A 134 -9.66 -10.02 9.45
C VAL A 134 -10.77 -10.59 10.31
N HIS A 135 -10.40 -11.13 11.48
CA HIS A 135 -11.38 -11.48 12.50
C HIS A 135 -11.90 -10.22 13.18
N LYS A 136 -13.21 -9.98 13.09
CA LYS A 136 -13.89 -8.85 13.73
C LYS A 136 -14.63 -9.29 14.99
N GLY A 137 -14.18 -8.80 16.13
CA GLY A 137 -14.82 -9.03 17.42
C GLY A 137 -16.09 -8.19 17.62
N PRO A 138 -16.87 -8.46 18.70
CA PRO A 138 -18.03 -7.65 19.03
C PRO A 138 -17.67 -6.17 19.26
N GLY A 139 -18.39 -5.29 18.56
CA GLY A 139 -18.22 -3.83 18.65
C GLY A 139 -16.97 -3.27 17.97
N GLU A 140 -16.26 -4.08 17.18
CA GLU A 140 -15.18 -3.61 16.32
C GLU A 140 -15.69 -3.26 14.93
N ASP A 141 -15.06 -2.25 14.33
CA ASP A 141 -15.21 -1.87 12.93
C ASP A 141 -13.99 -2.30 12.12
N LEU A 142 -14.20 -2.48 10.81
CA LEU A 142 -13.14 -2.81 9.87
C LEU A 142 -12.57 -1.52 9.27
N TYR A 143 -11.25 -1.43 9.24
CA TYR A 143 -10.51 -0.31 8.68
C TYR A 143 -9.46 -0.81 7.69
N ASN A 144 -9.17 0.01 6.70
CA ASN A 144 -8.28 -0.36 5.61
C ASN A 144 -7.23 0.73 5.34
N PHE A 145 -6.11 0.28 4.78
CA PHE A 145 -5.11 1.11 4.15
C PHE A 145 -4.84 0.65 2.73
N LEU A 146 -4.85 1.60 1.79
CA LEU A 146 -4.25 1.43 0.47
C LEU A 146 -2.94 2.23 0.44
N VAL A 147 -1.83 1.53 0.28
CA VAL A 147 -0.51 2.16 0.13
C VAL A 147 -0.07 2.03 -1.31
N MET A 148 0.26 3.13 -1.97
CA MET A 148 0.75 3.14 -3.35
C MET A 148 2.19 3.62 -3.37
N CYS A 149 3.12 2.75 -3.78
CA CYS A 149 4.55 3.02 -3.78
C CYS A 149 5.09 3.15 -5.20
N THR A 150 5.84 4.22 -5.44
CA THR A 150 6.59 4.47 -6.68
C THR A 150 8.07 4.66 -6.37
N PRO A 151 8.98 4.54 -7.35
CA PRO A 151 10.37 4.93 -7.15
C PRO A 151 10.49 6.35 -6.60
N ALA A 152 11.42 6.57 -5.68
CA ALA A 152 11.62 7.86 -5.07
C ALA A 152 12.00 8.91 -6.12
N MET A 153 11.30 10.05 -6.12
CA MET A 153 11.57 11.17 -7.03
C MET A 153 11.59 12.50 -6.28
N PRO A 154 12.32 13.53 -6.75
CA PRO A 154 12.23 14.86 -6.18
C PRO A 154 10.77 15.36 -6.09
N ALA A 155 10.46 16.18 -5.09
CA ALA A 155 9.17 16.85 -5.03
C ALA A 155 9.02 17.81 -6.23
N ALA A 156 7.80 17.95 -6.75
CA ALA A 156 7.47 18.91 -7.80
C ALA A 156 6.64 20.09 -7.24
N PRO A 157 6.65 21.27 -7.85
CA PRO A 157 5.74 22.36 -7.48
C PRO A 157 4.26 22.04 -7.78
N ARG A 158 3.33 22.66 -7.06
CA ARG A 158 1.88 22.59 -7.35
C ARG A 158 1.54 23.47 -8.58
N GLY A 159 1.60 22.91 -9.78
CA GLY A 159 1.33 23.62 -11.06
C GLY A 159 2.54 24.49 -11.52
N SER A 160 2.69 24.85 -12.80
CA SER A 160 1.71 25.22 -13.83
C SER A 160 1.45 24.19 -14.93
N VAL A 161 0.26 24.27 -15.53
CA VAL A 161 -0.03 23.77 -16.88
C VAL A 161 0.89 24.53 -17.86
N PRO A 162 1.60 23.89 -18.81
CA PRO A 162 2.17 24.61 -19.93
C PRO A 162 1.01 25.15 -20.78
N GLU A 163 0.96 26.47 -21.03
CA GLU A 163 0.08 27.08 -22.05
C GLU A 163 0.25 26.41 -23.42
#